data_AF-A0A3C0S4T9-F1
#
_entry.id   AF-A0A3C0S4T9-F1
#
_cell.length_a   1.000
_cell.length_b   1.000
_cell.length_c   1.000
_cell.angle_alpha   90.00
_cell.angle_beta   90.00
_cell.angle_gamma   90.00
#
_symmetry.space_group_name_H-M   'P 1'
#
loop_
_entity.id
_entity.type
_entity.pdbx_description
1 polymer ?
#
loop_
_entity_poly.entity_id
_entity_poly.type
_entity_poly.pdbx_seq_one_letter_code
_entity_poly.pdbx_strand_id
1 'polypeptide(L)'
;MYKSVSATKYTQLLLWVFIFSCLTSFISNANAQETKYTSFLWEITGKGLTKPSYLLGSVHLKDRRLINSNDSIFVAIANTDALALEVHPDTLYKQIWDFRYSKKSTLKKIALTEVQKKEFVKRYQKEYGVMPDSQQMASPLIVKYLMNPSNDKPDDITAVLDAYLYGLAKSQRKYIVGLEPIENQLDVDGSNELVHLANKSDSTKYYKYLEDMMQLYSSGDLAGVWNAISPHIDLEEMQRRNNTMLKNIILQLDKGTLCAVVGAAHLAGDLGLIHLLQNEGYKLRPVKTKKTDLASKYKIDFSTMEWMPQKDSIFGYTVQLPKSYIYRINTLGATNIIYGDLSTETELMVSAQFVGDLNGLTAKEILKQEYERKTAKSKFPIVSQQFLEKDGAQGMQLITANNGMEVKWEFWLKNNTLY
;
A
#
# COMPACT_ATOMS: atom_id res chain seq x y z
N MET A 1 80.89 7.25 10.09
CA MET A 1 81.40 8.57 9.63
C MET A 1 81.16 9.61 10.73
N TYR A 2 81.89 10.73 10.68
CA TYR A 2 81.83 11.95 11.55
C TYR A 2 80.53 12.19 12.35
N LYS A 3 80.50 12.59 13.62
CA LYS A 3 81.46 13.23 14.56
C LYS A 3 81.78 14.73 14.31
N SER A 4 80.95 15.64 14.86
CA SER A 4 81.28 16.98 15.41
C SER A 4 79.97 17.63 15.94
N VAL A 5 79.87 18.37 17.07
CA VAL A 5 80.61 19.57 17.57
C VAL A 5 80.29 20.79 16.68
N SER A 6 79.88 21.98 17.16
CA SER A 6 80.04 22.67 18.47
C SER A 6 78.75 23.48 18.85
N ALA A 7 78.34 23.66 20.12
CA ALA A 7 78.84 24.54 21.20
C ALA A 7 78.26 25.98 21.25
N THR A 8 77.83 26.36 22.48
CA THR A 8 77.31 27.66 22.95
C THR A 8 78.31 28.81 22.71
N LYS A 9 77.95 30.10 22.73
CA LYS A 9 76.98 30.84 23.61
C LYS A 9 76.01 31.72 22.75
N TYR A 10 75.35 32.84 23.14
CA TYR A 10 75.44 33.77 24.28
C TYR A 10 74.08 34.43 24.67
N THR A 11 74.10 35.63 25.27
CA THR A 11 73.08 36.28 26.11
C THR A 11 72.52 37.61 25.59
N GLN A 12 71.21 37.83 25.71
CA GLN A 12 70.53 38.94 26.45
C GLN A 12 69.01 38.85 26.19
N LEU A 13 68.15 38.55 27.17
CA LEU A 13 67.65 39.38 28.29
C LEU A 13 66.59 40.41 27.88
N LEU A 14 65.28 40.07 28.05
CA LEU A 14 64.24 40.89 28.72
C LEU A 14 62.83 40.25 28.69
N LEU A 15 61.98 40.64 29.65
CA LEU A 15 60.50 40.59 29.67
C LEU A 15 59.74 39.26 29.44
N TRP A 16 59.78 38.43 30.48
CA TRP A 16 58.63 37.84 31.20
C TRP A 16 57.26 37.61 30.50
N VAL A 17 56.88 36.32 30.48
CA VAL A 17 55.57 35.78 30.94
C VAL A 17 54.26 36.37 30.36
N PHE A 18 53.65 35.64 29.43
CA PHE A 18 52.46 34.85 29.80
C PHE A 18 52.34 33.55 28.99
N ILE A 19 51.56 32.60 29.50
CA ILE A 19 51.53 31.20 29.05
C ILE A 19 50.39 30.96 28.04
N PHE A 20 50.73 30.34 26.90
CA PHE A 20 49.88 29.45 26.09
C PHE A 20 48.49 29.99 25.67
N SER A 21 48.38 30.68 24.52
CA SER A 21 47.08 30.96 23.90
C SER A 21 47.13 31.22 22.39
N CYS A 22 45.99 30.99 21.73
CA CYS A 22 45.59 31.46 20.39
C CYS A 22 46.56 31.24 19.21
N LEU A 23 46.78 29.97 18.86
CA LEU A 23 46.92 29.57 17.45
C LEU A 23 45.88 28.49 17.14
N THR A 24 45.19 28.63 16.00
CA THR A 24 44.05 27.82 15.53
C THR A 24 42.81 27.79 16.44
N SER A 25 41.77 28.51 16.02
CA SER A 25 40.38 28.29 16.50
C SER A 25 39.38 28.44 15.34
N PHE A 26 39.72 27.87 14.19
CA PHE A 26 38.73 27.43 13.21
C PHE A 26 38.06 26.16 13.73
N ILE A 27 37.21 26.32 14.75
CA ILE A 27 36.28 25.26 15.15
C ILE A 27 35.13 25.28 14.15
N SER A 28 35.37 24.60 13.02
CA SER A 28 34.32 24.21 12.09
C SER A 28 33.32 23.37 12.87
N ASN A 29 32.15 23.95 13.20
CA ASN A 29 31.04 23.23 13.84
C ASN A 29 30.34 22.30 12.84
N ALA A 30 31.13 21.44 12.19
CA ALA A 30 30.67 20.24 11.51
C ALA A 30 30.21 19.24 12.58
N ASN A 31 29.05 19.52 13.19
CA ASN A 31 28.25 18.51 13.84
C ASN A 31 27.77 17.54 12.76
N ALA A 32 28.64 16.60 12.38
CA ALA A 32 28.28 15.35 11.74
C ALA A 32 27.48 14.52 12.76
N GLN A 33 26.28 14.99 13.07
CA GLN A 33 25.37 14.38 14.00
C GLN A 33 24.81 13.16 13.30
N GLU A 34 25.45 12.02 13.55
CA GLU A 34 25.08 10.69 13.07
C GLU A 34 23.55 10.56 13.16
N THR A 35 22.87 10.48 12.02
CA THR A 35 21.40 10.66 11.96
C THR A 35 20.74 9.42 12.54
N LYS A 36 20.45 9.46 13.84
CA LYS A 36 19.89 8.33 14.58
C LYS A 36 18.44 8.09 14.15
N TYR A 37 18.30 7.19 13.19
CA TYR A 37 17.05 6.62 12.67
C TYR A 37 16.24 5.91 13.76
N THR A 38 15.58 6.71 14.61
CA THR A 38 14.93 6.32 15.88
C THR A 38 13.41 6.49 15.86
N SER A 39 12.84 6.73 14.68
CA SER A 39 11.41 6.76 14.43
C SER A 39 11.16 6.45 12.95
N PHE A 40 10.03 5.83 12.65
CA PHE A 40 9.54 5.68 11.29
C PHE A 40 8.75 6.92 10.83
N LEU A 41 8.31 7.79 11.74
CA LEU A 41 7.55 9.01 11.44
C LEU A 41 8.40 10.26 11.66
N TRP A 42 8.53 11.08 10.63
CA TRP A 42 9.33 12.31 10.61
C TRP A 42 8.48 13.52 10.24
N GLU A 43 8.72 14.63 10.93
CA GLU A 43 8.08 15.92 10.72
C GLU A 43 8.96 16.77 9.80
N ILE A 44 8.38 17.27 8.70
CA ILE A 44 8.99 18.14 7.69
C ILE A 44 8.55 19.58 7.96
N THR A 45 9.51 20.48 8.12
CA THR A 45 9.29 21.94 8.26
C THR A 45 10.37 22.72 7.50
N GLY A 46 10.29 24.06 7.48
CA GLY A 46 11.25 24.91 6.76
C GLY A 46 10.79 25.28 5.34
N LYS A 47 11.69 25.87 4.53
CA LYS A 47 11.44 26.41 3.17
C LYS A 47 10.13 27.21 2.99
N GLY A 48 9.64 27.89 4.04
CA GLY A 48 8.40 28.69 4.01
C GLY A 48 7.11 27.93 4.32
N LEU A 49 7.16 26.63 4.63
CA LEU A 49 6.01 25.85 5.07
C LEU A 49 5.37 26.46 6.34
N THR A 50 4.11 26.86 6.23
CA THR A 50 3.32 27.49 7.33
C THR A 50 2.73 26.49 8.31
N LYS A 51 2.75 25.21 7.96
CA LYS A 51 2.32 24.05 8.76
C LYS A 51 3.30 22.89 8.53
N PRO A 52 3.48 21.97 9.48
CA PRO A 52 4.27 20.76 9.25
C PRO A 52 3.64 19.87 8.18
N SER A 53 4.49 19.13 7.48
CA SER A 53 4.14 17.93 6.73
C SER A 53 4.88 16.73 7.33
N TYR A 54 4.61 15.51 6.85
CA TYR A 54 5.14 14.29 7.45
C TYR A 54 5.63 13.29 6.42
N LEU A 55 6.67 12.54 6.79
CA LEU A 55 7.20 11.38 6.07
C LEU A 55 7.14 10.16 7.00
N LEU A 56 6.49 9.10 6.54
CA LEU A 56 6.30 7.85 7.27
C LEU A 56 6.91 6.69 6.49
N GLY A 57 7.80 5.95 7.14
CA GLY A 57 8.24 4.63 6.70
C GLY A 57 7.21 3.59 7.09
N SER A 58 6.62 2.90 6.12
CA SER A 58 5.71 1.78 6.29
C SER A 58 6.44 0.44 6.18
N VAL A 59 5.77 -0.63 6.59
CA VAL A 59 6.08 -2.00 6.18
C VAL A 59 4.79 -2.63 5.68
N HIS A 60 4.86 -3.38 4.57
CA HIS A 60 3.69 -3.94 3.88
C HIS A 60 3.11 -5.17 4.61
N LEU A 61 2.77 -4.98 5.88
CA LEU A 61 2.29 -5.97 6.83
C LEU A 61 0.97 -5.48 7.43
N LYS A 62 0.13 -6.42 7.90
CA LYS A 62 -1.20 -6.11 8.47
C LYS A 62 -1.32 -6.38 9.98
N ASP A 63 -0.20 -6.55 10.67
CA ASP A 63 -0.17 -6.80 12.12
C ASP A 63 -0.65 -5.56 12.91
N ARG A 64 -1.60 -5.72 13.82
CA ARG A 64 -2.18 -4.60 14.59
C ARG A 64 -1.18 -3.88 15.51
N ARG A 65 -0.02 -4.48 15.82
CA ARG A 65 1.08 -3.78 16.53
C ARG A 65 1.60 -2.57 15.76
N LEU A 66 1.47 -2.53 14.43
CA LEU A 66 1.88 -1.40 13.60
C LEU A 66 1.18 -0.09 14.00
N ILE A 67 -0.13 -0.17 14.26
CA ILE A 67 -0.93 1.00 14.65
C ILE A 67 -0.92 1.23 16.16
N ASN A 68 -1.02 0.18 16.97
CA ASN A 68 -1.03 0.29 18.43
C ASN A 68 0.33 0.72 19.03
N SER A 69 1.40 0.77 18.22
CA SER A 69 2.72 1.24 18.66
C SER A 69 2.96 2.74 18.41
N ASN A 70 2.18 3.40 17.54
CA ASN A 70 2.46 4.77 17.10
C ASN A 70 1.20 5.55 16.69
N ASP A 71 0.44 6.06 17.65
CA ASP A 71 -0.76 6.88 17.40
C ASP A 71 -0.47 8.19 16.63
N SER A 72 0.77 8.66 16.66
CA SER A 72 1.18 9.91 16.00
C SER A 72 0.98 9.86 14.48
N ILE A 73 0.90 8.66 13.88
CA ILE A 73 0.56 8.46 12.46
C ILE A 73 -0.83 9.03 12.15
N PHE A 74 -1.82 8.75 13.01
CA PHE A 74 -3.19 9.24 12.81
C PHE A 74 -3.29 10.75 12.97
N VAL A 75 -2.53 11.31 13.93
CA VAL A 75 -2.43 12.76 14.13
C VAL A 75 -1.77 13.44 12.93
N ALA A 76 -0.75 12.84 12.32
CA ALA A 76 -0.12 13.34 11.10
C ALA A 76 -1.14 13.42 9.95
N ILE A 77 -1.78 12.29 9.60
CA ILE A 77 -2.78 12.22 8.51
C ILE A 77 -3.96 13.15 8.76
N ALA A 78 -4.46 13.23 10.01
CA ALA A 78 -5.58 14.10 10.35
C ALA A 78 -5.27 15.59 10.11
N ASN A 79 -4.02 16.01 10.33
CA ASN A 79 -3.60 17.42 10.20
C ASN A 79 -3.06 17.80 8.81
N THR A 80 -2.86 16.85 7.89
CA THR A 80 -2.42 17.14 6.51
C THR A 80 -3.60 17.26 5.53
N ASP A 81 -3.43 17.97 4.42
CA ASP A 81 -4.47 18.11 3.38
C ASP A 81 -4.49 16.88 2.45
N ALA A 82 -3.32 16.24 2.26
CA ALA A 82 -3.12 15.09 1.39
C ALA A 82 -2.43 13.90 2.10
N LEU A 83 -2.70 12.69 1.58
CA LEU A 83 -1.91 11.49 1.80
C LEU A 83 -1.19 11.14 0.48
N ALA A 84 0.13 10.99 0.54
CA ALA A 84 0.91 10.38 -0.53
C ALA A 84 1.25 8.93 -0.19
N LEU A 85 1.18 8.06 -1.17
CA LEU A 85 1.78 6.71 -1.17
C LEU A 85 2.87 6.66 -2.26
N GLU A 86 3.71 5.62 -2.27
CA GLU A 86 4.65 5.38 -3.39
C GLU A 86 3.90 5.36 -4.73
N VAL A 87 2.82 4.57 -4.84
CA VAL A 87 1.98 4.50 -6.04
C VAL A 87 0.52 4.79 -5.71
N HIS A 88 -0.20 5.42 -6.65
CA HIS A 88 -1.61 5.74 -6.46
C HIS A 88 -2.45 4.45 -6.54
N PRO A 89 -3.31 4.11 -5.55
CA PRO A 89 -4.03 2.83 -5.51
C PRO A 89 -4.83 2.50 -6.77
N ASP A 90 -5.49 3.51 -7.35
CA ASP A 90 -6.18 3.48 -8.64
C ASP A 90 -5.34 2.91 -9.79
N THR A 91 -4.05 3.24 -9.85
CA THR A 91 -3.14 2.74 -10.90
C THR A 91 -2.81 1.26 -10.68
N LEU A 92 -2.63 0.84 -9.43
CA LEU A 92 -2.48 -0.57 -9.07
C LEU A 92 -3.78 -1.36 -9.36
N TYR A 93 -4.96 -0.82 -9.05
CA TYR A 93 -6.24 -1.44 -9.41
C TYR A 93 -6.45 -1.56 -10.91
N LYS A 94 -6.13 -0.51 -11.68
CA LYS A 94 -6.10 -0.59 -13.14
C LYS A 94 -5.21 -1.74 -13.61
N GLN A 95 -4.01 -1.89 -13.06
CA GLN A 95 -3.12 -2.99 -13.41
C GLN A 95 -3.69 -4.37 -13.02
N ILE A 96 -4.29 -4.51 -11.84
CA ILE A 96 -4.97 -5.74 -11.39
C ILE A 96 -6.09 -6.14 -12.35
N TRP A 97 -6.95 -5.21 -12.77
CA TRP A 97 -8.07 -5.52 -13.65
C TRP A 97 -7.68 -5.64 -15.13
N ASP A 98 -6.70 -4.88 -15.63
CA ASP A 98 -6.11 -5.14 -16.95
C ASP A 98 -5.45 -6.54 -16.98
N PHE A 99 -4.84 -6.96 -15.86
CA PHE A 99 -4.30 -8.30 -15.70
C PHE A 99 -5.41 -9.36 -15.61
N ARG A 100 -6.55 -9.08 -14.97
CA ARG A 100 -7.66 -10.03 -14.86
C ARG A 100 -8.51 -10.14 -16.13
N TYR A 101 -8.64 -9.07 -16.93
CA TYR A 101 -9.67 -8.98 -17.98
C TYR A 101 -9.19 -8.54 -19.39
N SER A 102 -8.09 -7.79 -19.55
CA SER A 102 -7.76 -7.16 -20.85
C SER A 102 -6.47 -7.61 -21.52
N LYS A 103 -5.55 -8.27 -20.78
CA LYS A 103 -4.16 -8.57 -21.20
C LYS A 103 -3.28 -7.32 -21.42
N LYS A 104 -3.75 -6.11 -21.10
CA LYS A 104 -3.01 -4.83 -21.28
C LYS A 104 -2.11 -4.44 -20.09
N SER A 105 -2.00 -5.31 -19.09
CA SER A 105 -1.25 -5.01 -17.87
C SER A 105 0.25 -4.93 -18.12
N THR A 106 0.92 -3.97 -17.48
CA THR A 106 2.38 -3.83 -17.48
C THR A 106 3.07 -4.62 -16.35
N LEU A 107 2.31 -5.27 -15.45
CA LEU A 107 2.87 -6.11 -14.37
C LEU A 107 3.83 -7.17 -14.94
N LYS A 108 5.08 -7.24 -14.43
CA LYS A 108 6.01 -8.34 -14.76
C LYS A 108 5.32 -9.67 -14.45
N LYS A 109 5.35 -10.57 -15.43
CA LYS A 109 4.80 -11.93 -15.30
C LYS A 109 5.79 -12.81 -14.56
N ILE A 110 5.31 -13.58 -13.58
CA ILE A 110 6.14 -14.52 -12.85
C ILE A 110 6.25 -15.86 -13.58
N ALA A 111 7.45 -16.44 -13.59
CA ALA A 111 7.74 -17.74 -14.19
C ALA A 111 7.88 -18.81 -13.11
N LEU A 112 6.82 -19.59 -12.88
CA LEU A 112 6.85 -20.71 -11.92
C LEU A 112 7.67 -21.89 -12.43
N THR A 113 8.42 -22.54 -11.53
CA THR A 113 9.00 -23.89 -11.77
C THR A 113 7.91 -24.96 -11.87
N GLU A 114 8.22 -26.12 -12.46
CA GLU A 114 7.26 -27.24 -12.56
C GLU A 114 6.73 -27.75 -11.21
N VAL A 115 7.50 -27.59 -10.13
CA VAL A 115 7.05 -27.92 -8.77
C VAL A 115 6.05 -26.87 -8.27
N GLN A 116 6.38 -25.59 -8.42
CA GLN A 116 5.48 -24.48 -8.04
C GLN A 116 4.20 -24.48 -8.89
N LYS A 117 4.24 -24.77 -10.20
CA LYS A 117 3.05 -24.87 -11.06
C LYS A 117 2.06 -25.91 -10.55
N LYS A 118 2.54 -27.12 -10.22
CA LYS A 118 1.69 -28.22 -9.73
C LYS A 118 1.03 -27.87 -8.40
N GLU A 119 1.79 -27.26 -7.49
CA GLU A 119 1.27 -26.82 -6.18
C GLU A 119 0.32 -25.62 -6.32
N PHE A 120 0.61 -24.66 -7.21
CA PHE A 120 -0.27 -23.54 -7.54
C PHE A 120 -1.62 -24.02 -8.07
N VAL A 121 -1.64 -24.91 -9.08
CA VAL A 121 -2.88 -25.45 -9.66
C VAL A 121 -3.71 -26.16 -8.58
N LYS A 122 -3.07 -26.99 -7.74
CA LYS A 122 -3.70 -27.67 -6.60
C LYS A 122 -4.31 -26.69 -5.59
N ARG A 123 -3.63 -25.59 -5.27
CA ARG A 123 -4.14 -24.57 -4.33
C ARG A 123 -5.24 -23.72 -4.95
N TYR A 124 -5.05 -23.28 -6.19
CA TYR A 124 -6.04 -22.51 -6.94
C TYR A 124 -7.36 -23.29 -7.09
N GLN A 125 -7.29 -24.59 -7.40
CA GLN A 125 -8.47 -25.44 -7.47
C GLN A 125 -9.12 -25.68 -6.09
N LYS A 126 -8.33 -25.77 -5.01
CA LYS A 126 -8.87 -25.86 -3.64
C LYS A 126 -9.61 -24.58 -3.23
N GLU A 127 -9.05 -23.41 -3.58
CA GLU A 127 -9.56 -22.10 -3.15
C GLU A 127 -10.76 -21.64 -3.98
N TYR A 128 -10.66 -21.73 -5.32
CA TYR A 128 -11.65 -21.18 -6.25
C TYR A 128 -12.54 -22.24 -6.93
N GLY A 129 -12.33 -23.53 -6.64
CA GLY A 129 -13.13 -24.64 -7.18
C GLY A 129 -12.96 -24.92 -8.68
N VAL A 130 -12.07 -24.20 -9.37
CA VAL A 130 -11.84 -24.28 -10.83
C VAL A 130 -10.35 -24.35 -11.15
N MET A 131 -10.00 -24.78 -12.36
CA MET A 131 -8.60 -24.77 -12.81
C MET A 131 -8.16 -23.34 -13.20
N PRO A 132 -6.91 -22.94 -12.91
CA PRO A 132 -6.39 -21.65 -13.35
C PRO A 132 -6.03 -21.64 -14.84
N ASP A 133 -6.10 -20.45 -15.45
CA ASP A 133 -5.56 -20.19 -16.78
C ASP A 133 -4.07 -19.76 -16.75
N SER A 134 -3.47 -19.62 -17.93
CA SER A 134 -2.06 -19.23 -18.09
C SER A 134 -1.76 -17.76 -17.75
N GLN A 135 -2.79 -16.92 -17.60
CA GLN A 135 -2.66 -15.55 -17.14
C GLN A 135 -2.63 -15.53 -15.61
N GLN A 136 -3.56 -16.23 -14.97
CA GLN A 136 -3.63 -16.41 -13.51
C GLN A 136 -2.35 -17.06 -12.94
N MET A 137 -1.84 -18.12 -13.58
CA MET A 137 -0.55 -18.75 -13.23
C MET A 137 0.68 -17.84 -13.40
N ALA A 138 0.56 -16.79 -14.22
CA ALA A 138 1.63 -15.81 -14.46
C ALA A 138 1.46 -14.52 -13.66
N SER A 139 0.45 -14.43 -12.78
CA SER A 139 0.17 -13.24 -11.98
C SER A 139 1.08 -13.19 -10.76
N PRO A 140 1.96 -12.18 -10.58
CA PRO A 140 2.79 -12.08 -9.39
C PRO A 140 1.95 -11.98 -8.11
N LEU A 141 0.79 -11.32 -8.17
CA LEU A 141 -0.10 -11.12 -7.03
C LEU A 141 -0.81 -12.43 -6.61
N ILE A 142 -1.45 -13.14 -7.55
CA ILE A 142 -2.14 -14.40 -7.25
C ILE A 142 -1.13 -15.49 -6.85
N VAL A 143 0.05 -15.51 -7.46
CA VAL A 143 1.13 -16.43 -7.10
C VAL A 143 1.67 -16.17 -5.70
N LYS A 144 2.00 -14.92 -5.34
CA LYS A 144 2.42 -14.59 -3.96
C LYS A 144 1.34 -14.99 -2.95
N TYR A 145 0.07 -14.65 -3.21
CA TYR A 145 -1.06 -14.99 -2.34
C TYR A 145 -1.26 -16.51 -2.13
N LEU A 146 -1.26 -17.31 -3.19
CA LEU A 146 -1.51 -18.76 -3.07
C LEU A 146 -0.28 -19.58 -2.65
N MET A 147 0.92 -19.17 -3.05
CA MET A 147 2.14 -19.96 -2.80
C MET A 147 2.70 -19.72 -1.41
N ASN A 148 2.71 -18.47 -0.95
CA ASN A 148 3.32 -18.14 0.33
C ASN A 148 2.44 -18.58 1.50
N PRO A 149 3.02 -18.78 2.69
CA PRO A 149 2.26 -19.11 3.88
C PRO A 149 1.45 -17.90 4.35
N SER A 150 0.13 -18.05 4.55
CA SER A 150 -0.68 -17.04 5.25
C SER A 150 -0.22 -16.92 6.71
N ASN A 151 -0.14 -15.69 7.20
CA ASN A 151 0.24 -15.34 8.58
C ASN A 151 -0.88 -14.52 9.25
N ASP A 152 -2.11 -14.72 8.80
CA ASP A 152 -3.28 -13.90 9.10
C ASP A 152 -3.73 -14.14 10.55
N LYS A 153 -3.94 -13.06 11.31
CA LYS A 153 -4.36 -13.08 12.71
C LYS A 153 -5.78 -12.55 12.84
N PRO A 154 -6.64 -13.11 13.72
CA PRO A 154 -8.00 -12.62 13.93
C PRO A 154 -8.10 -11.15 14.37
N ASP A 155 -7.00 -10.57 14.88
CA ASP A 155 -6.92 -9.18 15.32
C ASP A 155 -6.13 -8.27 14.37
N ASP A 156 -5.74 -8.69 13.17
CA ASP A 156 -5.01 -7.86 12.19
C ASP A 156 -5.76 -6.54 11.82
N ILE A 157 -5.06 -5.60 11.20
CA ILE A 157 -5.70 -4.50 10.45
C ILE A 157 -6.22 -5.02 9.10
N THR A 158 -7.27 -4.39 8.58
CA THR A 158 -8.09 -4.91 7.46
C THR A 158 -7.34 -5.08 6.14
N ALA A 159 -6.20 -4.42 5.99
CA ALA A 159 -5.26 -4.54 4.89
C ALA A 159 -3.85 -4.22 5.40
N VAL A 160 -2.82 -4.35 4.54
CA VAL A 160 -1.46 -3.88 4.87
C VAL A 160 -1.46 -2.38 5.23
N LEU A 161 -0.52 -1.95 6.07
CA LEU A 161 -0.51 -0.61 6.67
C LEU A 161 -0.75 0.53 5.66
N ASP A 162 -0.05 0.54 4.53
CA ASP A 162 -0.18 1.54 3.46
C ASP A 162 -1.63 1.68 2.97
N ALA A 163 -2.29 0.54 2.71
CA ALA A 163 -3.66 0.48 2.26
C ALA A 163 -4.65 0.86 3.38
N TYR A 164 -4.40 0.44 4.62
CA TYR A 164 -5.21 0.84 5.78
C TYR A 164 -5.17 2.36 6.01
N LEU A 165 -4.00 2.99 5.90
CA LEU A 165 -3.85 4.45 6.00
C LEU A 165 -4.53 5.19 4.83
N TYR A 166 -4.53 4.61 3.62
CA TYR A 166 -5.31 5.11 2.48
C TYR A 166 -6.83 5.09 2.74
N GLY A 167 -7.36 4.02 3.34
CA GLY A 167 -8.77 3.96 3.73
C GLY A 167 -9.16 5.04 4.74
N LEU A 168 -8.30 5.28 5.73
CA LEU A 168 -8.48 6.37 6.69
C LEU A 168 -8.43 7.75 6.03
N ALA A 169 -7.48 7.97 5.11
CA ALA A 169 -7.37 9.21 4.35
C ALA A 169 -8.60 9.45 3.45
N LYS A 170 -9.14 8.42 2.79
CA LYS A 170 -10.41 8.51 2.04
C LYS A 170 -11.62 8.81 2.91
N SER A 171 -11.71 8.19 4.09
CA SER A 171 -12.77 8.49 5.07
C SER A 171 -12.71 9.97 5.50
N GLN A 172 -11.49 10.47 5.75
CA GLN A 172 -11.23 11.88 6.07
C GLN A 172 -11.23 12.82 4.84
N ARG A 173 -11.61 12.34 3.65
CA ARG A 173 -11.66 13.09 2.37
C ARG A 173 -10.37 13.82 2.00
N LYS A 174 -9.21 13.26 2.37
CA LYS A 174 -7.89 13.77 1.98
C LYS A 174 -7.66 13.59 0.48
N TYR A 175 -6.86 14.47 -0.12
CA TYR A 175 -6.36 14.24 -1.48
C TYR A 175 -5.38 13.07 -1.47
N ILE A 176 -5.51 12.13 -2.42
CA ILE A 176 -4.61 10.99 -2.56
C ILE A 176 -3.60 11.27 -3.68
N VAL A 177 -2.34 10.90 -3.45
CA VAL A 177 -1.21 11.13 -4.36
C VAL A 177 -0.38 9.86 -4.50
N GLY A 178 0.10 9.56 -5.71
CA GLY A 178 1.21 8.64 -5.95
C GLY A 178 2.51 9.42 -6.16
N LEU A 179 3.60 8.99 -5.53
CA LEU A 179 4.92 9.62 -5.61
C LEU A 179 5.79 9.10 -6.76
N GLU A 180 5.45 7.96 -7.35
CA GLU A 180 6.09 7.39 -8.54
C GLU A 180 5.07 6.66 -9.46
N PRO A 181 5.40 6.47 -10.76
CA PRO A 181 4.59 5.64 -11.65
C PRO A 181 4.54 4.18 -11.17
N ILE A 182 3.43 3.49 -11.45
CA ILE A 182 3.26 2.08 -11.03
C ILE A 182 4.37 1.19 -11.58
N GLU A 183 4.87 1.50 -12.77
CA GLU A 183 6.02 0.87 -13.42
C GLU A 183 7.27 0.76 -12.54
N ASN A 184 7.52 1.69 -11.60
CA ASN A 184 8.66 1.59 -10.68
C ASN A 184 8.53 0.44 -9.67
N GLN A 185 7.32 0.05 -9.30
CA GLN A 185 7.06 -1.10 -8.41
C GLN A 185 7.14 -2.45 -9.17
N LEU A 186 7.23 -2.40 -10.50
CA LEU A 186 7.21 -3.59 -11.34
C LEU A 186 8.62 -4.11 -11.61
N ASP A 187 9.66 -3.32 -11.30
CA ASP A 187 11.03 -3.74 -11.54
C ASP A 187 11.57 -4.71 -10.48
N VAL A 188 11.09 -4.61 -9.23
CA VAL A 188 11.35 -5.55 -8.13
C VAL A 188 11.20 -6.99 -8.61
N ASP A 189 12.32 -7.69 -8.77
CA ASP A 189 12.32 -8.93 -9.54
C ASP A 189 11.56 -10.03 -8.79
N GLY A 190 10.43 -10.47 -9.37
CA GLY A 190 9.50 -11.41 -8.75
C GLY A 190 10.05 -12.83 -8.53
N SER A 191 11.34 -13.02 -8.83
CA SER A 191 12.17 -14.17 -8.48
C SER A 191 12.65 -14.14 -7.03
N ASN A 192 12.94 -12.95 -6.49
CA ASN A 192 13.65 -12.74 -5.22
C ASN A 192 12.70 -12.44 -4.05
N GLU A 193 11.53 -11.85 -4.32
CA GLU A 193 10.43 -11.91 -3.35
C GLU A 193 10.00 -13.37 -3.18
N LEU A 194 10.25 -13.91 -1.99
CA LEU A 194 10.32 -15.35 -1.72
C LEU A 194 8.99 -16.06 -2.05
N VAL A 195 8.88 -16.65 -3.25
CA VAL A 195 7.80 -17.58 -3.63
C VAL A 195 8.06 -18.95 -3.01
N HIS A 196 7.93 -18.99 -1.69
CA HIS A 196 8.07 -20.20 -0.90
C HIS A 196 7.03 -21.24 -1.32
N LEU A 197 7.45 -22.49 -1.49
CA LEU A 197 6.50 -23.60 -1.42
C LEU A 197 6.07 -23.69 0.06
N ALA A 198 4.85 -23.27 0.43
CA ALA A 198 4.43 -23.33 1.85
C ALA A 198 4.45 -24.79 2.38
N ASN A 199 5.58 -25.15 2.98
CA ASN A 199 5.95 -26.39 3.62
C ASN A 199 6.53 -26.04 5.00
N LYS A 200 6.59 -26.99 5.93
CA LYS A 200 6.94 -26.69 7.33
C LYS A 200 8.27 -25.93 7.50
N SER A 201 9.29 -26.21 6.68
CA SER A 201 10.60 -25.54 6.78
C SER A 201 10.52 -24.08 6.34
N ASP A 202 9.99 -23.84 5.14
CA ASP A 202 9.94 -22.50 4.57
C ASP A 202 8.89 -21.62 5.25
N SER A 203 7.77 -22.19 5.70
CA SER A 203 6.82 -21.51 6.58
C SER A 203 7.46 -21.05 7.89
N THR A 204 8.28 -21.88 8.55
CA THR A 204 8.96 -21.47 9.79
C THR A 204 9.96 -20.32 9.56
N LYS A 205 10.70 -20.33 8.44
CA LYS A 205 11.59 -19.22 8.08
C LYS A 205 10.81 -17.93 7.79
N TYR A 206 9.74 -18.05 6.98
CA TYR A 206 8.89 -16.93 6.59
C TYR A 206 8.24 -16.26 7.80
N TYR A 207 7.58 -17.03 8.69
CA TYR A 207 6.97 -16.47 9.90
C TYR A 207 8.00 -15.82 10.83
N LYS A 208 9.21 -16.40 10.96
CA LYS A 208 10.29 -15.77 11.74
C LYS A 208 10.71 -14.43 11.13
N TYR A 209 10.91 -14.36 9.81
CA TYR A 209 11.23 -13.09 9.15
C TYR A 209 10.16 -12.02 9.38
N LEU A 210 8.87 -12.37 9.25
CA LEU A 210 7.77 -11.43 9.52
C LEU A 210 7.76 -10.93 10.98
N GLU A 211 8.02 -11.82 11.94
CA GLU A 211 8.04 -11.47 13.37
C GLU A 211 9.27 -10.64 13.75
N ASP A 212 10.45 -10.97 13.23
CA ASP A 212 11.68 -10.19 13.42
C ASP A 212 11.51 -8.77 12.88
N MET A 213 10.98 -8.62 11.65
CA MET A 213 10.66 -7.32 11.05
C MET A 213 9.62 -6.54 11.86
N MET A 214 8.62 -7.21 12.44
CA MET A 214 7.63 -6.58 13.30
C MET A 214 8.22 -6.11 14.64
N GLN A 215 9.18 -6.85 15.20
CA GLN A 215 9.89 -6.45 16.42
C GLN A 215 10.77 -5.21 16.17
N LEU A 216 11.49 -5.15 15.05
CA LEU A 216 12.27 -3.97 14.65
C LEU A 216 11.36 -2.75 14.42
N TYR A 217 10.26 -2.91 13.69
CA TYR A 217 9.34 -1.80 13.43
C TYR A 217 8.65 -1.29 14.71
N SER A 218 8.07 -2.19 15.51
CA SER A 218 7.30 -1.80 16.71
C SER A 218 8.16 -1.31 17.90
N SER A 219 9.48 -1.46 17.81
CA SER A 219 10.47 -0.86 18.73
C SER A 219 11.05 0.49 18.24
N GLY A 220 10.81 0.87 16.99
CA GLY A 220 11.33 2.11 16.39
C GLY A 220 12.71 2.00 15.74
N ASP A 221 13.23 0.78 15.55
CA ASP A 221 14.57 0.53 15.00
C ASP A 221 14.57 0.53 13.46
N LEU A 222 14.53 1.74 12.90
CA LEU A 222 14.64 1.97 11.45
C LEU A 222 16.04 1.60 10.91
N ALA A 223 17.08 1.64 11.74
CA ALA A 223 18.42 1.18 11.35
C ALA A 223 18.48 -0.35 11.21
N GLY A 224 17.89 -1.09 12.15
CA GLY A 224 17.72 -2.54 12.06
C GLY A 224 16.86 -2.97 10.87
N VAL A 225 15.75 -2.26 10.60
CA VAL A 225 14.94 -2.47 9.38
C VAL A 225 15.76 -2.25 8.11
N TRP A 226 16.55 -1.18 8.03
CA TRP A 226 17.45 -0.96 6.89
C TRP A 226 18.49 -2.08 6.74
N ASN A 227 19.13 -2.50 7.82
CA ASN A 227 20.14 -3.57 7.80
C ASN A 227 19.56 -4.94 7.41
N ALA A 228 18.28 -5.19 7.66
CA ALA A 228 17.60 -6.43 7.28
C ALA A 228 17.21 -6.48 5.80
N ILE A 229 16.91 -5.33 5.17
CA ILE A 229 16.42 -5.27 3.78
C ILE A 229 17.54 -4.89 2.78
N SER A 230 18.48 -4.02 3.16
CA SER A 230 19.53 -3.49 2.27
C SER A 230 20.43 -4.53 1.58
N PRO A 231 20.72 -5.73 2.12
CA PRO A 231 21.43 -6.79 1.38
C PRO A 231 20.66 -7.34 0.17
N HIS A 232 19.39 -6.97 0.01
CA HIS A 232 18.49 -7.42 -1.05
C HIS A 232 17.99 -6.28 -1.95
N ILE A 233 18.52 -5.07 -1.78
CA ILE A 233 18.13 -3.86 -2.52
C ILE A 233 19.16 -3.54 -3.60
N ASP A 234 18.68 -3.28 -4.82
CA ASP A 234 19.47 -2.58 -5.84
C ASP A 234 19.57 -1.10 -5.46
N LEU A 235 20.81 -0.63 -5.22
CA LEU A 235 21.05 0.75 -4.77
C LEU A 235 20.86 1.79 -5.88
N GLU A 236 21.02 1.43 -7.15
CA GLU A 236 20.77 2.32 -8.28
C GLU A 236 19.25 2.47 -8.51
N GLU A 237 18.49 1.38 -8.43
CA GLU A 237 17.02 1.43 -8.45
C GLU A 237 16.48 2.23 -7.26
N MET A 238 16.97 1.96 -6.05
CA MET A 238 16.63 2.70 -4.83
C MET A 238 16.89 4.20 -4.98
N GLN A 239 18.07 4.59 -5.49
CA GLN A 239 18.40 6.00 -5.75
C GLN A 239 17.46 6.62 -6.80
N ARG A 240 17.19 5.91 -7.90
CA ARG A 240 16.28 6.36 -8.97
C ARG A 240 14.85 6.59 -8.46
N ARG A 241 14.35 5.68 -7.63
CA ARG A 241 13.01 5.76 -7.01
C ARG A 241 12.95 6.85 -5.96
N ASN A 242 13.94 6.96 -5.07
CA ASN A 242 14.02 8.03 -4.06
C ASN A 242 14.11 9.42 -4.71
N ASN A 243 14.89 9.60 -5.77
CA ASN A 243 14.93 10.87 -6.52
C ASN A 243 13.58 11.21 -7.19
N THR A 244 12.86 10.19 -7.68
CA THR A 244 11.51 10.36 -8.25
C THR A 244 10.50 10.80 -7.17
N MET A 245 10.49 10.09 -6.04
CA MET A 245 9.62 10.38 -4.91
C MET A 245 9.94 11.72 -4.25
N LEU A 246 11.22 12.07 -4.05
CA LEU A 246 11.69 13.36 -3.54
C LEU A 246 11.09 14.53 -4.34
N LYS A 247 11.26 14.51 -5.66
CA LYS A 247 10.73 15.53 -6.57
C LYS A 247 9.22 15.66 -6.43
N ASN A 248 8.50 14.54 -6.36
CA ASN A 248 7.05 14.55 -6.25
C ASN A 248 6.54 14.94 -4.85
N ILE A 249 7.28 14.65 -3.77
CA ILE A 249 7.00 15.16 -2.42
C ILE A 249 7.08 16.69 -2.43
N ILE A 250 8.18 17.26 -2.93
CA ILE A 250 8.40 18.72 -3.00
C ILE A 250 7.26 19.38 -3.78
N LEU A 251 6.90 18.83 -4.94
CA LEU A 251 5.79 19.31 -5.76
C LEU A 251 4.41 19.23 -5.10
N GLN A 252 4.22 18.51 -3.98
CA GLN A 252 2.99 18.63 -3.15
C GLN A 252 3.17 19.55 -1.93
N LEU A 253 4.38 19.62 -1.35
CA LEU A 253 4.70 20.57 -0.28
C LEU A 253 4.48 22.03 -0.71
N ASP A 254 4.72 22.34 -1.99
CA ASP A 254 4.43 23.64 -2.60
C ASP A 254 2.91 23.95 -2.73
N LYS A 255 2.04 22.94 -2.59
CA LYS A 255 0.57 23.06 -2.76
C LYS A 255 -0.21 23.07 -1.45
N GLY A 256 0.36 22.55 -0.37
CA GLY A 256 -0.33 22.32 0.89
C GLY A 256 0.43 21.36 1.80
N THR A 257 -0.26 20.78 2.78
CA THR A 257 0.35 19.85 3.74
C THR A 257 0.18 18.39 3.32
N LEU A 258 1.25 17.61 3.47
CA LEU A 258 1.36 16.23 2.98
C LEU A 258 1.71 15.27 4.11
N CYS A 259 1.06 14.11 4.18
CA CYS A 259 1.60 12.93 4.86
C CYS A 259 2.03 11.92 3.80
N ALA A 260 3.34 11.83 3.54
CA ALA A 260 3.92 10.87 2.61
C ALA A 260 4.19 9.53 3.32
N VAL A 261 3.73 8.44 2.73
CA VAL A 261 3.96 7.06 3.18
C VAL A 261 4.77 6.34 2.11
N VAL A 262 5.92 5.82 2.51
CA VAL A 262 6.88 5.10 1.67
C VAL A 262 7.37 3.86 2.43
N GLY A 263 7.86 2.82 1.77
CA GLY A 263 8.49 1.69 2.44
C GLY A 263 9.66 2.15 3.30
N ALA A 264 9.81 1.61 4.51
CA ALA A 264 10.79 2.09 5.49
C ALA A 264 12.24 2.08 4.98
N ALA A 265 12.58 1.20 4.04
CA ALA A 265 13.89 1.19 3.38
C ALA A 265 14.21 2.50 2.61
N HIS A 266 13.20 3.21 2.11
CA HIS A 266 13.36 4.48 1.39
C HIS A 266 13.72 5.67 2.30
N LEU A 267 13.74 5.50 3.63
CA LEU A 267 14.01 6.58 4.57
C LEU A 267 15.50 6.84 4.87
N ALA A 268 16.29 5.78 5.00
CA ALA A 268 17.57 5.80 5.70
C ALA A 268 18.81 5.83 4.78
N GLY A 269 19.94 6.25 5.35
CA GLY A 269 21.21 6.41 4.63
C GLY A 269 21.26 7.65 3.74
N ASP A 270 22.39 7.87 3.07
CA ASP A 270 22.65 9.08 2.27
C ASP A 270 21.79 9.14 0.99
N LEU A 271 21.27 7.99 0.55
CA LEU A 271 20.30 7.88 -0.54
C LEU A 271 18.84 7.99 -0.04
N GLY A 272 18.61 8.01 1.27
CA GLY A 272 17.30 7.99 1.89
C GLY A 272 16.59 9.33 1.86
N LEU A 273 15.25 9.30 1.75
CA LEU A 273 14.41 10.50 1.66
C LEU A 273 14.56 11.46 2.84
N ILE A 274 15.00 10.99 4.03
CA ILE A 274 15.30 11.87 5.16
C ILE A 274 16.50 12.78 4.83
N HIS A 275 17.61 12.20 4.37
CA HIS A 275 18.81 12.93 4.01
C HIS A 275 18.59 13.81 2.77
N LEU A 276 17.90 13.29 1.75
CA LEU A 276 17.60 14.05 0.53
C LEU A 276 16.73 15.29 0.79
N LEU A 277 15.70 15.20 1.64
CA LEU A 277 14.90 16.38 2.03
C LEU A 277 15.69 17.38 2.88
N GLN A 278 16.66 16.91 3.69
CA GLN A 278 17.56 17.79 4.44
C GLN A 278 18.51 18.56 3.51
N ASN A 279 19.07 17.90 2.49
CA ASN A 279 19.92 18.53 1.47
C ASN A 279 19.16 19.57 0.63
N GLU A 280 17.88 19.32 0.37
CA GLU A 280 16.96 20.30 -0.21
C GLU A 280 16.65 21.49 0.70
N GLY A 281 17.07 21.47 1.96
CA GLY A 281 16.92 22.59 2.91
C GLY A 281 15.68 22.52 3.79
N TYR A 282 14.95 21.39 3.81
CA TYR A 282 13.90 21.16 4.80
C TYR A 282 14.51 20.72 6.15
N LYS A 283 13.83 21.08 7.24
CA LYS A 283 14.16 20.62 8.59
C LYS A 283 13.33 19.39 8.91
N LEU A 284 13.99 18.23 9.02
CA LEU A 284 13.36 16.97 9.39
C LEU A 284 13.66 16.60 10.84
N ARG A 285 12.60 16.26 11.60
CA ARG A 285 12.67 15.91 13.03
C ARG A 285 11.95 14.56 13.27
N PRO A 286 12.53 13.60 14.01
CA PRO A 286 11.83 12.37 14.33
C PRO A 286 10.67 12.67 15.28
N VAL A 287 9.47 12.25 14.90
CA VAL A 287 8.28 12.38 15.76
C VAL A 287 8.38 11.33 16.86
N LYS A 288 8.37 11.80 18.12
CA LYS A 288 8.30 10.92 19.29
C LYS A 288 6.96 10.19 19.27
N THR A 289 7.00 8.86 19.25
CA THR A 289 5.81 8.03 19.33
C THR A 289 5.16 8.18 20.71
N LYS A 290 3.84 8.07 20.75
CA LYS A 290 3.06 7.86 21.98
C LYS A 290 2.12 6.68 21.74
N LYS A 291 1.93 5.88 22.79
CA LYS A 291 0.91 4.82 22.84
C LYS A 291 -0.20 5.31 23.76
N THR A 292 -1.41 5.36 23.24
CA THR A 292 -2.66 5.78 23.87
C THR A 292 -3.81 4.96 23.25
N ASP A 293 -5.05 5.23 23.60
CA ASP A 293 -6.21 4.56 22.98
C ASP A 293 -6.62 5.16 21.62
N LEU A 294 -5.80 6.04 21.01
CA LEU A 294 -6.19 6.82 19.83
C LEU A 294 -6.40 5.94 18.59
N ALA A 295 -5.57 4.91 18.39
CA ALA A 295 -5.76 3.88 17.36
C ALA A 295 -7.15 3.23 17.36
N SER A 296 -7.81 3.12 18.53
CA SER A 296 -9.17 2.57 18.62
C SER A 296 -10.25 3.48 18.00
N LYS A 297 -9.94 4.77 17.86
CA LYS A 297 -10.86 5.83 17.38
C LYS A 297 -10.70 6.10 15.88
N TYR A 298 -9.51 5.87 15.32
CA TYR A 298 -9.28 5.99 13.88
C TYR A 298 -9.67 4.69 13.17
N LYS A 299 -10.91 4.65 12.68
CA LYS A 299 -11.46 3.55 11.86
C LYS A 299 -11.79 4.06 10.46
N ILE A 300 -11.72 3.16 9.48
CA ILE A 300 -12.20 3.42 8.12
C ILE A 300 -13.73 3.52 8.18
N ASP A 301 -14.29 4.60 7.62
CA ASP A 301 -15.73 4.86 7.60
C ASP A 301 -16.19 5.19 6.18
N PHE A 302 -16.66 4.16 5.48
CA PHE A 302 -17.20 4.26 4.12
C PHE A 302 -18.39 5.22 3.98
N SER A 303 -19.15 5.47 5.05
CA SER A 303 -20.30 6.39 5.02
C SER A 303 -19.86 7.84 4.87
N THR A 304 -18.63 8.15 5.30
CA THR A 304 -18.04 9.48 5.20
C THR A 304 -17.32 9.72 3.86
N MET A 305 -16.96 8.67 3.11
CA MET A 305 -16.29 8.79 1.81
C MET A 305 -17.14 9.56 0.78
N GLU A 306 -16.50 10.11 -0.26
CA GLU A 306 -17.22 10.76 -1.37
C GLU A 306 -17.75 9.69 -2.34
N TRP A 307 -19.04 9.75 -2.68
CA TRP A 307 -19.70 8.85 -3.63
C TRP A 307 -20.05 9.61 -4.91
N MET A 308 -19.87 8.99 -6.08
CA MET A 308 -20.08 9.62 -7.39
C MET A 308 -20.98 8.77 -8.30
N PRO A 309 -21.90 9.41 -9.07
CA PRO A 309 -22.80 8.71 -9.98
C PRO A 309 -22.05 8.17 -11.20
N GLN A 310 -21.99 6.85 -11.32
CA GLN A 310 -21.53 6.13 -12.50
C GLN A 310 -22.72 5.82 -13.40
N LYS A 311 -22.84 6.56 -14.50
CA LYS A 311 -23.84 6.31 -15.55
C LYS A 311 -23.39 5.19 -16.49
N ASP A 312 -24.36 4.46 -17.02
CA ASP A 312 -24.26 3.67 -18.24
C ASP A 312 -25.31 4.17 -19.23
N SER A 313 -24.89 4.51 -20.45
CA SER A 313 -25.79 5.04 -21.50
C SER A 313 -26.22 3.97 -22.52
N ILE A 314 -25.74 2.73 -22.41
CA ILE A 314 -26.11 1.60 -23.26
C ILE A 314 -27.35 0.91 -22.67
N PHE A 315 -27.30 0.62 -21.36
CA PHE A 315 -28.41 0.04 -20.61
C PHE A 315 -29.17 1.05 -19.74
N GLY A 316 -28.81 2.34 -19.81
CA GLY A 316 -29.64 3.44 -19.31
C GLY A 316 -29.75 3.56 -17.78
N TYR A 317 -28.83 2.96 -17.02
CA TYR A 317 -28.83 3.01 -15.55
C TYR A 317 -27.82 4.03 -14.99
N THR A 318 -27.91 4.27 -13.68
CA THR A 318 -26.90 5.03 -12.93
C THR A 318 -26.78 4.44 -11.53
N VAL A 319 -25.55 4.19 -11.08
CA VAL A 319 -25.24 3.64 -9.76
C VAL A 319 -24.29 4.58 -9.01
N GLN A 320 -24.43 4.71 -7.70
CA GLN A 320 -23.46 5.42 -6.87
C GLN A 320 -22.33 4.46 -6.50
N LEU A 321 -21.09 4.82 -6.79
CA LEU A 321 -19.89 4.11 -6.33
C LEU A 321 -18.94 5.10 -5.65
N PRO A 322 -18.07 4.66 -4.72
CA PRO A 322 -17.14 5.58 -4.06
C PRO A 322 -16.15 6.17 -5.07
N LYS A 323 -15.70 7.39 -4.82
CA LYS A 323 -14.76 8.14 -5.65
C LYS A 323 -13.40 7.43 -5.70
N SER A 324 -13.11 6.87 -6.86
CA SER A 324 -11.90 6.14 -7.24
C SER A 324 -11.92 5.94 -8.75
N TYR A 325 -10.85 5.39 -9.32
CA TYR A 325 -10.84 4.81 -10.65
C TYR A 325 -11.88 3.69 -10.78
N ILE A 326 -12.61 3.72 -11.90
CA ILE A 326 -13.70 2.80 -12.22
C ILE A 326 -13.33 2.07 -13.51
N TYR A 327 -13.18 0.74 -13.41
CA TYR A 327 -12.86 -0.10 -14.55
C TYR A 327 -14.15 -0.53 -15.27
N ARG A 328 -14.13 -0.53 -16.59
CA ARG A 328 -15.33 -0.78 -17.41
C ARG A 328 -15.05 -1.83 -18.49
N ILE A 329 -15.92 -2.83 -18.58
CA ILE A 329 -15.83 -3.93 -19.54
C ILE A 329 -17.11 -3.95 -20.37
N ASN A 330 -17.00 -3.63 -21.65
CA ASN A 330 -18.09 -3.71 -22.60
C ASN A 330 -17.86 -4.92 -23.51
N THR A 331 -18.80 -5.87 -23.50
CA THR A 331 -18.82 -7.02 -24.42
C THR A 331 -20.08 -6.97 -25.27
N LEU A 332 -20.18 -7.83 -26.29
CA LEU A 332 -21.40 -7.93 -27.07
C LEU A 332 -22.57 -8.34 -26.15
N GLY A 333 -23.59 -7.49 -26.05
CA GLY A 333 -24.79 -7.72 -25.24
C GLY A 333 -24.67 -7.45 -23.73
N ALA A 334 -23.52 -6.98 -23.22
CA ALA A 334 -23.36 -6.67 -21.79
C ALA A 334 -22.33 -5.56 -21.48
N THR A 335 -22.56 -4.81 -20.40
CA THR A 335 -21.57 -3.92 -19.78
C THR A 335 -21.31 -4.33 -18.33
N ASN A 336 -20.13 -3.96 -17.82
CA ASN A 336 -19.76 -4.14 -16.43
C ASN A 336 -18.98 -2.91 -15.95
N ILE A 337 -19.31 -2.46 -14.74
CA ILE A 337 -18.64 -1.38 -14.00
C ILE A 337 -18.06 -2.01 -12.74
N ILE A 338 -16.76 -1.88 -12.53
CA ILE A 338 -16.03 -2.47 -11.39
C ILE A 338 -15.32 -1.35 -10.61
N TYR A 339 -15.53 -1.36 -9.30
CA TYR A 339 -14.84 -0.56 -8.29
C TYR A 339 -14.12 -1.48 -7.31
N GLY A 340 -13.03 -1.00 -6.71
CA GLY A 340 -12.26 -1.73 -5.72
C GLY A 340 -11.67 -0.80 -4.65
N ASP A 341 -11.51 -1.30 -3.44
CA ASP A 341 -10.81 -0.62 -2.34
C ASP A 341 -9.77 -1.53 -1.67
N LEU A 342 -8.49 -1.16 -1.78
CA LEU A 342 -7.38 -1.90 -1.18
C LEU A 342 -7.41 -1.84 0.35
N SER A 343 -8.02 -0.80 0.92
CA SER A 343 -8.00 -0.59 2.38
C SER A 343 -8.85 -1.59 3.15
N THR A 344 -9.79 -2.24 2.45
CA THR A 344 -10.79 -3.16 3.02
C THR A 344 -11.08 -4.36 2.11
N GLU A 345 -10.19 -4.63 1.14
CA GLU A 345 -10.23 -5.75 0.19
C GLU A 345 -11.60 -5.90 -0.54
N THR A 346 -12.33 -4.80 -0.69
CA THR A 346 -13.72 -4.79 -1.16
C THR A 346 -13.79 -4.53 -2.66
N GLU A 347 -14.44 -5.41 -3.43
CA GLU A 347 -14.75 -5.19 -4.86
C GLU A 347 -16.28 -5.01 -5.03
N LEU A 348 -16.69 -3.96 -5.74
CA LEU A 348 -18.09 -3.70 -6.10
C LEU A 348 -18.23 -3.83 -7.61
N MET A 349 -19.05 -4.76 -8.07
CA MET A 349 -19.30 -5.03 -9.48
C MET A 349 -20.77 -4.82 -9.82
N VAL A 350 -21.04 -4.04 -10.86
CA VAL A 350 -22.38 -3.81 -11.41
C VAL A 350 -22.37 -4.25 -12.86
N SER A 351 -23.23 -5.20 -13.22
CA SER A 351 -23.40 -5.65 -14.59
C SER A 351 -24.65 -4.98 -15.21
N ALA A 352 -24.75 -5.06 -16.52
CA ALA A 352 -26.02 -5.00 -17.23
C ALA A 352 -25.94 -5.90 -18.46
N GLN A 353 -26.97 -6.72 -18.70
CA GLN A 353 -27.08 -7.60 -19.86
C GLN A 353 -28.52 -7.69 -20.35
N PHE A 354 -28.72 -7.74 -21.67
CA PHE A 354 -30.03 -8.05 -22.24
C PHE A 354 -30.29 -9.57 -22.15
N VAL A 355 -31.42 -9.98 -21.59
CA VAL A 355 -31.73 -11.41 -21.37
C VAL A 355 -32.67 -12.03 -22.41
N GLY A 356 -33.14 -11.26 -23.40
CA GLY A 356 -34.00 -11.77 -24.48
C GLY A 356 -35.48 -11.76 -24.14
N ASP A 357 -36.25 -12.69 -24.70
CA ASP A 357 -37.62 -12.94 -24.27
C ASP A 357 -37.62 -13.64 -22.90
N LEU A 358 -38.60 -13.32 -22.05
CA LEU A 358 -38.79 -13.98 -20.76
C LEU A 358 -39.44 -15.37 -20.94
N ASN A 359 -39.92 -15.71 -22.14
CA ASN A 359 -40.50 -17.01 -22.51
C ASN A 359 -41.69 -17.41 -21.60
N GLY A 360 -42.47 -16.42 -21.15
CA GLY A 360 -43.61 -16.61 -20.24
C GLY A 360 -43.26 -16.71 -18.75
N LEU A 361 -41.97 -16.69 -18.38
CA LEU A 361 -41.55 -16.65 -16.97
C LEU A 361 -41.83 -15.27 -16.35
N THR A 362 -42.15 -15.26 -15.06
CA THR A 362 -42.18 -14.01 -14.28
C THR A 362 -40.76 -13.51 -14.00
N ALA A 363 -40.61 -12.20 -13.77
CA ALA A 363 -39.33 -11.62 -13.36
C ALA A 363 -38.76 -12.30 -12.10
N LYS A 364 -39.63 -12.70 -11.16
CA LYS A 364 -39.27 -13.43 -9.93
C LYS A 364 -38.63 -14.78 -10.21
N GLU A 365 -39.10 -15.51 -11.21
CA GLU A 365 -38.50 -16.79 -11.62
C GLU A 365 -37.17 -16.59 -12.34
N ILE A 366 -37.07 -15.58 -13.21
CA ILE A 366 -35.81 -15.25 -13.92
C ILE A 366 -34.73 -14.78 -12.94
N LEU A 367 -35.06 -13.88 -12.01
CA LEU A 367 -34.14 -13.44 -10.95
C LEU A 367 -33.65 -14.63 -10.11
N LYS A 368 -34.54 -15.59 -9.81
CA LYS A 368 -34.17 -16.82 -9.10
C LYS A 368 -33.23 -17.71 -9.93
N GLN A 369 -33.55 -17.97 -11.20
CA GLN A 369 -32.70 -18.78 -12.09
C GLN A 369 -31.31 -18.14 -12.29
N GLU A 370 -31.25 -16.82 -12.44
CA GLU A 370 -29.99 -16.07 -12.57
C GLU A 370 -29.15 -16.09 -11.30
N TYR A 371 -29.78 -16.00 -10.12
CA TYR A 371 -29.11 -16.24 -8.85
C TYR A 371 -28.53 -17.67 -8.78
N GLU A 372 -29.36 -18.70 -9.01
CA GLU A 372 -28.94 -20.11 -8.97
C GLU A 372 -27.80 -20.38 -9.97
N ARG A 373 -27.87 -19.79 -11.17
CA ARG A 373 -26.83 -19.86 -12.20
C ARG A 373 -25.50 -19.22 -11.77
N LYS A 374 -25.52 -18.07 -11.07
CA LYS A 374 -24.30 -17.40 -10.58
C LYS A 374 -23.70 -18.10 -9.36
N THR A 375 -24.49 -18.65 -8.43
CA THR A 375 -24.00 -19.20 -7.15
C THR A 375 -23.82 -20.71 -7.10
N ALA A 376 -24.33 -21.47 -8.08
CA ALA A 376 -24.14 -22.94 -8.17
C ALA A 376 -22.65 -23.39 -8.08
N LYS A 377 -21.70 -22.52 -8.45
CA LYS A 377 -20.26 -22.79 -8.36
C LYS A 377 -19.65 -22.49 -6.98
N SER A 378 -20.14 -21.48 -6.26
CA SER A 378 -19.54 -21.04 -4.99
C SER A 378 -20.07 -21.82 -3.78
N LYS A 379 -21.30 -22.35 -3.85
CA LYS A 379 -21.97 -23.09 -2.76
C LYS A 379 -22.08 -22.33 -1.43
N PHE A 380 -21.98 -21.00 -1.43
CA PHE A 380 -22.06 -20.21 -0.21
C PHE A 380 -23.48 -20.25 0.39
N PRO A 381 -23.65 -20.54 1.69
CA PRO A 381 -24.95 -20.47 2.36
C PRO A 381 -25.63 -19.10 2.20
N ILE A 382 -26.94 -19.12 1.92
CA ILE A 382 -27.79 -17.93 1.96
C ILE A 382 -28.06 -17.60 3.43
N VAL A 383 -27.68 -16.39 3.85
CA VAL A 383 -27.96 -15.84 5.18
C VAL A 383 -29.29 -15.07 5.17
N SER A 384 -29.57 -14.34 4.09
CA SER A 384 -30.85 -13.65 3.90
C SER A 384 -31.22 -13.55 2.41
N GLN A 385 -32.52 -13.43 2.15
CA GLN A 385 -33.08 -13.21 0.82
C GLN A 385 -34.32 -12.31 0.95
N GLN A 386 -34.44 -11.31 0.08
CA GLN A 386 -35.63 -10.47 -0.02
C GLN A 386 -35.93 -10.08 -1.48
N PHE A 387 -37.22 -9.91 -1.79
CA PHE A 387 -37.66 -9.33 -3.05
C PHE A 387 -37.81 -7.83 -2.88
N LEU A 388 -37.45 -7.07 -3.92
CA LEU A 388 -37.41 -5.62 -3.94
C LEU A 388 -38.21 -5.11 -5.14
N GLU A 389 -38.69 -3.87 -5.04
CA GLU A 389 -39.23 -3.13 -6.18
C GLU A 389 -38.72 -1.69 -6.11
N LYS A 390 -38.30 -1.12 -7.25
CA LYS A 390 -37.78 0.25 -7.33
C LYS A 390 -37.96 0.79 -8.75
N ASP A 391 -38.54 1.98 -8.89
CA ASP A 391 -38.71 2.68 -10.17
C ASP A 391 -39.39 1.82 -11.27
N GLY A 392 -40.25 0.87 -10.88
CA GLY A 392 -40.86 -0.11 -11.79
C GLY A 392 -39.94 -1.24 -12.28
N ALA A 393 -38.75 -1.39 -11.70
CA ALA A 393 -37.93 -2.60 -11.79
C ALA A 393 -38.29 -3.56 -10.65
N GLN A 394 -38.43 -4.85 -10.96
CA GLN A 394 -38.53 -5.90 -9.95
C GLN A 394 -37.13 -6.43 -9.64
N GLY A 395 -36.82 -6.67 -8.38
CA GLY A 395 -35.48 -7.07 -7.94
C GLY A 395 -35.48 -8.14 -6.86
N MET A 396 -34.30 -8.70 -6.63
CA MET A 396 -34.04 -9.65 -5.55
C MET A 396 -32.65 -9.40 -4.98
N GLN A 397 -32.58 -9.29 -3.65
CA GLN A 397 -31.33 -9.17 -2.91
C GLN A 397 -31.10 -10.44 -2.09
N LEU A 398 -29.85 -10.90 -2.04
CA LEU A 398 -29.42 -11.97 -1.15
C LEU A 398 -28.11 -11.59 -0.46
N ILE A 399 -27.93 -12.05 0.78
CA ILE A 399 -26.63 -12.06 1.43
C ILE A 399 -26.19 -13.53 1.55
N THR A 400 -25.02 -13.84 1.02
CA THR A 400 -24.37 -15.16 1.18
C THR A 400 -23.08 -15.00 1.97
N ALA A 401 -22.83 -15.86 2.95
CA ALA A 401 -21.62 -15.77 3.78
C ALA A 401 -20.87 -17.11 3.84
N ASN A 402 -19.54 -17.06 3.75
CA ASN A 402 -18.66 -18.22 3.87
C ASN A 402 -17.27 -17.80 4.37
N ASN A 403 -16.68 -18.55 5.31
CA ASN A 403 -15.31 -18.32 5.83
C ASN A 403 -14.99 -16.86 6.24
N GLY A 404 -15.97 -16.11 6.76
CA GLY A 404 -15.82 -14.70 7.14
C GLY A 404 -15.98 -13.68 5.99
N MET A 405 -16.12 -14.14 4.74
CA MET A 405 -16.49 -13.30 3.61
C MET A 405 -18.02 -13.25 3.48
N GLU A 406 -18.59 -12.05 3.51
CA GLU A 406 -19.98 -11.79 3.13
C GLU A 406 -20.05 -11.21 1.71
N VAL A 407 -20.94 -11.75 0.89
CA VAL A 407 -21.22 -11.24 -0.46
C VAL A 407 -22.69 -10.86 -0.54
N LYS A 408 -22.94 -9.57 -0.76
CA LYS A 408 -24.27 -9.02 -1.03
C LYS A 408 -24.53 -9.03 -2.54
N TRP A 409 -25.50 -9.83 -2.95
CA TRP A 409 -26.01 -9.86 -4.32
C TRP A 409 -27.26 -8.98 -4.42
N GLU A 410 -27.32 -8.13 -5.44
CA GLU A 410 -28.58 -7.53 -5.90
C GLU A 410 -28.73 -7.83 -7.39
N PHE A 411 -29.92 -8.25 -7.77
CA PHE A 411 -30.33 -8.47 -9.15
C PHE A 411 -31.58 -7.64 -9.42
N TRP A 412 -31.63 -6.95 -10.55
CA TRP A 412 -32.78 -6.15 -10.97
C TRP A 412 -33.18 -6.52 -12.41
N LEU A 413 -34.48 -6.64 -12.69
CA LEU A 413 -35.00 -6.87 -14.03
C LEU A 413 -35.94 -5.72 -14.43
N LYS A 414 -35.65 -5.09 -15.57
CA LYS A 414 -36.51 -4.06 -16.20
C LYS A 414 -36.28 -4.04 -17.70
N ASN A 415 -37.35 -3.96 -18.49
CA ASN A 415 -37.31 -3.91 -19.96
C ASN A 415 -36.41 -5.01 -20.58
N ASN A 416 -36.57 -6.25 -20.10
CA ASN A 416 -35.79 -7.43 -20.48
C ASN A 416 -34.26 -7.26 -20.36
N THR A 417 -33.82 -6.32 -19.53
CA THR A 417 -32.43 -6.13 -19.12
C THR A 417 -32.29 -6.55 -17.66
N LEU A 418 -31.30 -7.40 -17.40
CA LEU A 418 -30.87 -7.79 -16.06
C LEU A 418 -29.66 -6.93 -15.67
N TYR A 419 -29.68 -6.41 -14.44
CA TYR A 419 -28.59 -5.70 -13.79
C TYR A 419 -28.14 -6.54 -12.59
#